data_AF-A0A1V4Q8Z2-F1
#
_entry.id   AF-A0A1V4Q8Z2-F1
#
_cell.length_a   1.000
_cell.length_b   1.000
_cell.length_c   1.000
_cell.angle_alpha   90.00
_cell.angle_beta   90.00
_cell.angle_gamma   90.00
#
_symmetry.space_group_name_H-M   'P 1'
#
loop_
_entity.id
_entity.type
_entity.pdbx_description
1 polymer ?
#
loop_
_entity_poly.entity_id
_entity_poly.type
_entity_poly.pdbx_seq_one_letter_code
_entity_poly.pdbx_strand_id
1 'polypeptide(L)' 'MSSSHVKSQRKCPSCGANLHVRKDVTETTGGNRRVDTMLVCRDEACSEPARHLHTEHLQPA' A
#
# COMPACT_ATOMS: atom_id res chain seq x y z
N MET A 1 15.23 11.71 -19.50
CA MET A 1 14.69 10.39 -19.13
C MET A 1 13.29 10.61 -18.56
N SER A 2 12.26 10.47 -19.39
CA SER A 2 10.86 10.59 -18.94
C SER A 2 10.45 9.27 -18.30
N SER A 3 10.36 9.22 -16.97
CA SER A 3 9.75 8.08 -16.29
C SER A 3 8.26 8.12 -16.56
N SER A 4 7.85 7.52 -17.68
CA SER A 4 6.47 7.09 -17.89
C SER A 4 6.16 6.03 -16.84
N HIS A 5 5.88 6.47 -15.61
CA HIS A 5 5.16 5.68 -14.63
C HIS A 5 3.75 5.52 -15.19
N VAL A 6 3.62 4.60 -16.14
CA VAL A 6 2.35 3.96 -16.45
C VAL A 6 1.80 3.60 -15.08
N LYS A 7 0.75 4.30 -14.65
CA LYS A 7 -0.11 3.89 -13.55
C LYS A 7 -0.67 2.55 -14.00
N SER A 8 0.11 1.47 -13.87
CA SER A 8 -0.41 0.13 -13.97
C SER A 8 -1.38 0.10 -12.80
N GLN A 9 -2.67 0.29 -13.08
CA GLN A 9 -3.72 -0.14 -12.17
C GLN A 9 -3.43 -1.61 -11.94
N ARG A 10 -2.71 -1.92 -10.86
CA ARG A 10 -2.33 -3.28 -10.54
C ARG A 10 -3.66 -3.98 -10.30
N LYS A 11 -4.06 -4.90 -11.17
CA LYS A 11 -5.28 -5.67 -10.95
C LYS A 11 -4.98 -6.78 -9.94
N CYS A 12 -5.94 -7.11 -9.11
CA CYS A 12 -5.83 -8.24 -8.19
C CYS A 12 -5.75 -9.52 -9.01
N PRO A 13 -4.76 -10.40 -8.77
CA PRO A 13 -4.66 -11.67 -9.48
C PRO A 13 -5.82 -12.63 -9.14
N SER A 14 -6.47 -12.43 -7.99
CA SER A 14 -7.50 -13.34 -7.46
C SER A 14 -8.90 -13.01 -7.98
N CYS A 15 -9.29 -11.73 -8.02
CA CYS A 15 -10.63 -11.30 -8.49
C CYS A 15 -10.62 -10.36 -9.70
N GLY A 16 -9.46 -9.94 -10.20
CA GLY A 16 -9.33 -9.03 -11.35
C GLY A 16 -9.72 -7.58 -11.07
N ALA A 17 -10.20 -7.25 -9.87
CA ALA A 17 -10.56 -5.90 -9.47
C ALA A 17 -9.32 -4.99 -9.35
N ASN A 18 -9.53 -3.68 -9.40
CA ASN A 18 -8.44 -2.72 -9.28
C ASN A 18 -7.85 -2.73 -7.87
N LEU A 19 -6.53 -2.85 -7.76
CA LEU A 19 -5.80 -2.57 -6.53
C LEU A 19 -5.55 -1.06 -6.44
N HIS A 20 -5.67 -0.52 -5.24
CA HIS A 20 -5.33 0.86 -4.91
C HIS A 20 -4.24 0.89 -3.84
N VAL A 21 -3.42 1.94 -3.84
CA VAL A 21 -2.37 2.11 -2.84
C VAL A 21 -3.00 2.69 -1.58
N ARG A 22 -2.80 2.03 -0.45
CA ARG A 22 -3.16 2.49 0.89
C ARG A 22 -1.87 2.69 1.68
N LYS A 23 -1.80 3.77 2.45
CA LYS A 23 -0.70 4.05 3.38
C LYS A 23 -1.26 4.08 4.79
N ASP A 24 -0.84 3.16 5.62
CA ASP A 24 -1.21 3.12 7.03
C ASP A 24 -0.08 3.71 7.87
N VAL A 25 -0.38 4.78 8.60
CA VAL A 25 0.57 5.44 9.49
C VAL A 25 0.31 4.96 10.91
N THR A 26 1.29 4.30 11.50
CA THR A 26 1.28 3.91 12.91
C THR A 26 2.25 4.80 13.67
N GLU A 27 1.74 5.64 14.56
CA GLU A 27 2.56 6.43 15.46
C GLU A 27 2.78 5.65 16.76
N THR A 28 4.03 5.48 17.15
CA THR A 28 4.39 4.85 18.43
C THR A 28 4.57 5.91 19.51
N THR A 29 4.38 5.53 20.78
CA THR A 29 4.45 6.43 21.95
C THR A 29 5.79 7.15 22.10
N GLY A 30 6.84 6.71 21.40
CA GLY A 30 8.17 7.35 21.37
C GLY A 30 8.40 8.34 20.23
N GLY A 31 7.38 8.71 19.46
CA GLY A 31 7.50 9.65 18.33
C GLY A 31 7.97 9.02 17.03
N ASN A 32 8.29 7.72 17.02
CA ASN A 32 8.59 7.00 15.77
C ASN A 32 7.29 6.78 15.00
N ARG A 33 7.29 7.14 13.72
CA ARG A 33 6.18 6.86 12.80
C ARG A 33 6.58 5.71 11.88
N ARG A 34 5.68 4.75 11.73
CA ARG A 34 5.81 3.65 10.78
C ARG A 34 4.76 3.83 9.70
N VAL A 35 5.17 3.89 8.44
CA VAL A 35 4.27 4.03 7.29
C VAL A 35 4.29 2.74 6.49
N ASP A 36 3.22 1.96 6.59
CA ASP A 36 3.03 0.74 5.81
C ASP A 36 2.29 1.07 4.52
N THR A 37 2.97 0.90 3.39
CA THR A 37 2.35 1.02 2.07
C THR A 37 1.86 -0.35 1.62
N MET A 38 0.56 -0.47 1.37
CA MET A 38 -0.10 -1.68 0.91
C MET A 38 -0.86 -1.44 -0.40
N LEU A 39 -1.02 -2.49 -1.20
CA LEU A 39 -2.01 -2.54 -2.26
C LEU A 39 -3.25 -3.23 -1.75
N VAL A 40 -4.36 -2.52 -1.76
CA VAL A 40 -5.64 -3.05 -1.31
C VAL A 40 -6.54 -3.26 -2.52
N CYS A 41 -7.14 -4.43 -2.61
CA CYS A 41 -8.16 -4.74 -3.58
C CYS A 41 -9.41 -3.93 -3.26
N ARG A 42 -9.99 -3.30 -4.28
CA ARG A 42 -11.26 -2.58 -4.11
C ARG A 42 -12.44 -3.52 -3.83
N ASP A 43 -12.30 -4.80 -4.18
CA ASP A 43 -13.31 -5.80 -3.93
C ASP A 43 -13.12 -6.37 -2.52
N GLU A 44 -13.98 -5.95 -1.60
CA GLU A 44 -13.99 -6.40 -0.20
C GLU A 44 -14.38 -7.89 -0.07
N ALA A 45 -14.99 -8.49 -1.10
CA ALA A 45 -15.27 -9.92 -1.13
C ALA A 45 -14.06 -10.75 -1.59
N CYS A 46 -12.95 -10.11 -1.96
CA CYS A 46 -11.73 -10.81 -2.36
C CYS A 46 -11.08 -11.51 -1.16
N SER A 47 -10.66 -12.77 -1.34
CA SER A 47 -9.99 -13.56 -0.32
C SER A 47 -8.61 -13.02 0.08
N GLU A 48 -7.97 -12.23 -0.80
CA GLU A 48 -6.68 -11.59 -0.55
C GLU A 48 -6.80 -10.09 -0.81
N PRO A 49 -7.44 -9.34 0.11
CA PRO A 49 -7.78 -7.95 -0.12
C PRO A 49 -6.58 -7.03 0.03
N ALA A 50 -5.44 -7.47 0.57
CA ALA A 50 -4.28 -6.60 0.79
C ALA A 50 -2.95 -7.31 0.53
N ARG A 51 -2.06 -6.64 -0.19
CA ARG A 51 -0.67 -7.03 -0.40
C ARG A 51 0.25 -5.93 0.13
N HIS A 52 1.10 -6.28 1.08
CA HIS A 52 2.13 -5.37 1.58
C HIS A 52 3.17 -5.07 0.48
N LEU A 53 3.56 -3.80 0.36
CA LEU A 53 4.62 -3.37 -0.56
C LEU A 53 5.90 -3.03 0.18
N HIS A 54 5.82 -2.10 1.14
CA HIS A 54 6.97 -1.59 1.86
C HIS A 54 6.55 -0.92 3.17
N THR A 55 7.45 -0.89 4.13
CA THR A 55 7.29 -0.18 5.40
C THR A 55 8.41 0.83 5.56
N GLU A 56 8.06 2.10 5.73
CA GLU A 56 8.99 3.18 6.03
C GLU A 56 8.98 3.47 7.53
N HIS A 57 10.16 3.54 8.16
CA HIS A 57 10.31 3.90 9.57
C HIS A 57 10.88 5.32 9.65
N LEU A 58 10.06 6.28 10.06
CA LEU A 58 10.47 7.65 10.29
C LEU A 58 10.84 7.79 11.77
N GLN A 59 12.14 7.97 12.02
CA GLN A 59 12.63 8.33 13.35
C GLN A 59 12.31 9.80 13.63
N PRO A 60 11.98 10.16 14.88
CA PRO A 60 11.90 11.54 15.30
C PRO A 60 13.29 12.19 15.17
N ALA A 61 13.31 13.43 14.68
CA ALA A 61 14.51 14.24 14.50
C ALA A 61 15.04 14.80 15.83
#